data_AF-B7G2C6-F1
#
_entry.id   AF-B7G2C6-F1
#
_cell.length_a   1.000
_cell.length_b   1.000
_cell.length_c   1.000
_cell.angle_alpha   90.00
_cell.angle_beta   90.00
_cell.angle_gamma   90.00
#
_symmetry.space_group_name_H-M   'P 1'
#
loop_
_entity.id
_entity.type
_entity.pdbx_description
1 polymer ?
#
loop_
_entity_poly.entity_id
_entity_poly.type
_entity_poly.pdbx_seq_one_letter_code
_entity_poly.pdbx_strand_id
1 'polypeptide(L)'
;SVSKALLAGVFVLGVGLGVTIDSQVNTNPKDLASRDAIDNAAPNPTLCAKLGASAMAFDQRVFVSFNPFNVYVSQADVKPACVLREANVVPILKARGLINDNEVRSCKQNMNTWAFVGSLDDTPQLSCVYRSQDAQNEFLS
;
A
#
# COMPACT_ATOMS: atom_id res chain seq x y z
N SER A 1 -39.07 23.15 37.32
CA SER A 1 -38.44 21.81 37.23
C SER A 1 -38.80 20.97 36.01
N VAL A 2 -39.96 21.15 35.36
CA VAL A 2 -40.44 20.26 34.28
C VAL A 2 -39.54 20.23 33.03
N SER A 3 -38.88 21.34 32.69
CA SER A 3 -38.09 21.46 31.45
C SER A 3 -36.77 20.66 31.45
N LYS A 4 -36.12 20.49 32.62
CA LYS A 4 -34.86 19.72 32.74
C LYS A 4 -35.07 18.21 32.63
N ALA A 5 -36.18 17.71 33.17
CA ALA A 5 -36.53 16.29 33.11
C ALA A 5 -36.90 15.85 31.68
N LEU A 6 -37.56 16.73 30.92
CA LEU A 6 -37.91 16.48 29.52
C LEU A 6 -36.65 16.39 28.63
N LEU A 7 -35.70 17.32 28.81
CA LEU A 7 -34.43 17.32 28.07
C LEU A 7 -33.57 16.09 28.40
N ALA A 8 -33.51 15.69 29.67
CA ALA A 8 -32.81 14.48 30.08
C ALA A 8 -33.47 13.20 29.51
N GLY A 9 -34.80 13.15 29.47
CA GLY A 9 -35.54 12.03 28.90
C GLY A 9 -35.33 11.86 27.39
N VAL A 10 -35.32 12.97 26.63
CA VAL A 10 -35.04 12.94 25.18
C VAL A 10 -33.60 12.54 24.89
N PHE A 11 -32.63 12.96 25.72
CA PHE A 11 -31.22 12.56 25.54
C PHE A 11 -31.02 11.04 25.76
N VAL A 12 -31.63 10.46 26.79
CA VAL A 12 -31.53 9.01 27.06
C VAL A 12 -32.23 8.18 25.99
N LEU A 13 -33.39 8.63 25.50
CA LEU A 13 -34.08 7.97 24.38
C LEU A 13 -33.33 8.13 23.05
N GLY A 14 -32.68 9.27 22.81
CA GLY A 14 -31.85 9.52 21.63
C GLY A 14 -30.59 8.64 21.59
N VAL A 15 -29.94 8.42 22.74
CA VAL A 15 -28.78 7.51 22.84
C VAL A 15 -29.20 6.03 22.73
N GLY A 16 -30.41 5.68 23.20
CA GLY A 16 -30.93 4.31 23.16
C GLY A 16 -31.35 3.82 21.76
N LEU A 17 -31.70 4.73 20.84
CA LEU A 17 -32.10 4.40 19.47
C LEU A 17 -31.07 4.82 18.41
N GLY A 18 -30.07 5.64 18.77
CA GLY A 18 -29.12 6.25 17.84
C GLY A 18 -27.82 5.47 17.59
N VAL A 19 -27.64 4.27 18.15
CA VAL A 19 -26.46 3.41 17.91
C VAL A 19 -26.77 2.24 16.98
N THR A 20 -27.47 2.50 15.88
CA THR A 20 -27.09 1.77 14.65
C THR A 20 -25.94 2.56 14.06
N ILE A 21 -24.74 2.30 14.60
CA ILE A 21 -23.54 2.69 13.89
C ILE A 21 -23.65 1.94 12.57
N ASP A 22 -23.92 2.67 11.48
CA ASP A 22 -23.69 2.18 10.13
C ASP A 22 -22.19 1.95 9.97
N SER A 23 -21.72 0.87 10.61
CA SER A 23 -20.60 0.11 10.10
C SER A 23 -21.16 -0.58 8.86
N GLN A 24 -21.38 0.20 7.80
CA GLN A 24 -21.37 -0.35 6.47
C GLN A 24 -19.96 -0.90 6.29
N VAL A 25 -19.80 -2.15 6.71
CA VAL A 25 -18.69 -3.01 6.30
C VAL A 25 -18.90 -3.14 4.80
N ASN A 26 -18.32 -2.19 4.07
CA ASN A 26 -18.26 -2.22 2.64
C ASN A 26 -17.44 -3.45 2.27
N THR A 27 -18.14 -4.52 1.91
CA THR A 27 -17.55 -5.81 1.50
C THR A 27 -17.03 -5.77 0.07
N ASN A 28 -16.76 -4.58 -0.48
CA ASN A 28 -16.08 -4.43 -1.75
C ASN A 28 -14.56 -4.56 -1.52
N PRO A 29 -13.87 -5.53 -2.13
CA PRO A 29 -12.41 -5.74 -1.99
C PRO A 29 -11.53 -4.59 -2.51
N LYS A 30 -12.12 -3.42 -2.79
CA LYS A 30 -11.44 -2.17 -3.15
C LYS A 30 -11.33 -1.18 -1.99
N ASP A 31 -11.90 -1.46 -0.82
CA ASP A 31 -11.77 -0.59 0.35
C ASP A 31 -10.48 -0.90 1.13
N LEU A 32 -9.36 -0.38 0.60
CA LEU A 32 -8.06 -0.35 1.25
C LEU A 32 -8.00 0.78 2.29
N ALA A 33 -8.98 0.82 3.20
CA ALA A 33 -9.10 1.89 4.20
C ALA A 33 -8.34 1.59 5.50
N SER A 34 -8.06 0.31 5.79
CA SER A 34 -7.27 -0.10 6.96
C SER A 34 -5.91 -0.63 6.54
N ARG A 35 -4.86 -0.25 7.28
CA ARG A 35 -3.48 -0.76 7.14
C ARG A 35 -3.48 -2.30 7.19
N ASP A 36 -4.33 -2.87 8.03
CA ASP A 36 -4.47 -4.33 8.16
C ASP A 36 -4.98 -4.98 6.86
N ALA A 37 -5.83 -4.32 6.09
CA ALA A 37 -6.31 -4.85 4.81
C ALA A 37 -5.18 -4.91 3.78
N ILE A 38 -4.31 -3.90 3.77
CA ILE A 38 -3.15 -3.82 2.88
C ILE A 38 -2.09 -4.85 3.30
N ASP A 39 -1.84 -4.97 4.60
CA ASP A 39 -0.89 -5.93 5.16
C ASP A 39 -1.30 -7.39 4.88
N ASN A 40 -2.59 -7.69 4.95
CA ASN A 40 -3.12 -9.02 4.65
C ASN A 40 -3.17 -9.32 3.14
N ALA A 41 -3.40 -8.30 2.30
CA ALA A 41 -3.43 -8.45 0.85
C ALA A 41 -2.02 -8.50 0.22
N ALA A 42 -0.98 -8.08 0.94
CA ALA A 42 0.39 -8.06 0.45
C ALA A 42 0.88 -9.47 0.02
N PRO A 43 1.70 -9.56 -1.03
CA PRO A 43 2.28 -10.83 -1.45
C PRO A 43 3.20 -11.39 -0.36
N ASN A 44 3.04 -12.68 -0.04
CA ASN A 44 3.72 -13.37 1.06
C ASN A 44 3.65 -12.53 2.38
N PRO A 45 2.46 -12.34 2.99
CA PRO A 45 2.23 -11.30 4.00
C PRO A 45 3.13 -11.43 5.23
N THR A 46 3.38 -12.67 5.72
CA THR A 46 4.29 -12.91 6.84
C THR A 46 5.74 -12.55 6.52
N LEU A 47 6.18 -12.79 5.28
CA LEU A 47 7.53 -12.42 4.84
C LEU A 47 7.63 -10.91 4.69
N CYS A 48 6.63 -10.29 4.06
CA CYS A 48 6.59 -8.86 3.84
C CYS A 48 6.61 -8.08 5.16
N ALA A 49 5.78 -8.47 6.13
CA ALA A 49 5.75 -7.82 7.45
C ALA A 49 7.09 -7.90 8.19
N LYS A 50 7.83 -9.02 8.05
CA LYS A 50 9.12 -9.22 8.72
C LYS A 50 10.27 -8.51 8.02
N LEU A 51 10.31 -8.58 6.69
CA LEU A 51 11.51 -8.27 5.91
C LEU A 51 11.36 -7.03 5.01
N GLY A 52 10.16 -6.46 4.96
CA GLY A 52 9.79 -5.33 4.12
C GLY A 52 8.70 -4.45 4.74
N ALA A 53 7.88 -3.87 3.87
CA ALA A 53 6.66 -3.17 4.17
C ALA A 53 5.63 -3.45 3.07
N SER A 54 4.37 -3.61 3.46
CA SER A 54 3.27 -3.71 2.52
C SER A 54 3.15 -2.41 1.72
N ALA A 55 2.82 -2.53 0.45
CA ALA A 55 2.74 -1.41 -0.47
C ALA A 55 1.66 -1.67 -1.52
N MET A 56 1.35 -0.63 -2.29
CA MET A 56 0.54 -0.73 -3.50
C MET A 56 1.41 -0.37 -4.70
N ALA A 57 1.40 -1.22 -5.71
CA ALA A 57 1.98 -0.92 -7.01
C ALA A 57 0.87 -0.39 -7.93
N PHE A 58 1.13 0.78 -8.53
CA PHE A 58 0.25 1.40 -9.51
C PHE A 58 0.81 1.14 -10.91
N ASP A 59 0.09 0.36 -11.71
CA ASP A 59 0.37 0.21 -13.13
C ASP A 59 -0.43 1.27 -13.90
N GLN A 60 0.25 2.37 -14.22
CA GLN A 60 -0.32 3.49 -14.97
C GLN A 60 0.49 3.75 -16.23
N ARG A 61 -0.20 3.94 -17.35
CA ARG A 61 0.42 4.29 -18.61
C ARG A 61 0.23 5.77 -18.87
N VAL A 62 1.35 6.44 -19.13
CA VAL A 62 1.40 7.84 -19.55
C VAL A 62 1.76 7.86 -21.03
N PHE A 63 0.88 8.40 -21.85
CA PHE A 63 1.08 8.54 -23.29
C PHE A 63 1.38 9.98 -23.61
N VAL A 64 2.50 10.22 -24.30
CA VAL A 64 2.85 11.54 -24.82
C VAL A 64 2.74 11.48 -26.34
N SER A 65 1.70 12.12 -26.87
CA SER A 65 1.59 12.40 -28.30
C SER A 65 2.43 13.64 -28.62
N PHE A 66 3.20 13.61 -29.70
CA PHE A 66 4.01 14.74 -30.15
C PHE A 66 3.41 15.48 -31.36
N ASN A 67 2.30 14.98 -31.93
CA ASN A 67 1.62 15.62 -33.06
C ASN A 67 0.13 15.25 -33.12
N PRO A 68 -0.80 16.09 -32.60
CA PRO A 68 -0.54 17.28 -31.78
C PRO A 68 0.03 16.92 -30.41
N PHE A 69 0.75 17.85 -29.75
CA PHE A 69 1.35 17.61 -28.45
C PHE A 69 0.28 17.45 -27.35
N ASN A 70 0.10 16.23 -26.84
CA ASN A 70 -0.90 15.91 -25.82
C ASN A 70 -0.39 14.84 -24.86
N VAL A 71 -0.84 14.91 -23.61
CA VAL A 71 -0.54 13.89 -22.59
C VAL A 71 -1.84 13.21 -22.15
N TYR A 72 -1.87 11.88 -22.22
CA TYR A 72 -3.00 11.06 -21.79
C TYR A 72 -2.55 10.12 -20.68
N VAL A 73 -3.41 9.93 -19.69
CA VAL A 73 -3.16 9.05 -18.55
C VAL A 73 -4.24 7.98 -18.54
N SER A 74 -3.84 6.70 -18.54
CA SER A 74 -4.80 5.60 -18.37
C SER A 74 -5.29 5.53 -16.92
N GLN A 75 -6.45 4.90 -16.70
CA GLN A 75 -6.81 4.50 -15.33
C GLN A 75 -5.69 3.60 -14.77
N ALA A 76 -5.32 3.83 -13.50
CA ALA A 76 -4.30 3.06 -12.83
C ALA A 76 -4.88 1.74 -12.33
N ASP A 77 -4.22 0.63 -12.64
CA ASP A 77 -4.50 -0.66 -12.01
C ASP A 77 -3.68 -0.77 -10.72
N VAL A 78 -4.34 -1.04 -9.60
CA VAL A 78 -3.73 -1.05 -8.27
C VAL A 78 -3.57 -2.49 -7.81
N LYS A 79 -2.31 -2.90 -7.58
CA LYS A 79 -1.96 -4.24 -7.16
C LYS A 79 -1.28 -4.22 -5.79
N PRO A 80 -1.58 -5.18 -4.90
CA PRO A 80 -0.84 -5.32 -3.67
C PRO A 80 0.61 -5.69 -3.97
N ALA A 81 1.52 -5.07 -3.25
CA ALA A 81 2.95 -5.20 -3.44
C ALA A 81 3.67 -5.27 -2.09
N CYS A 82 4.93 -5.68 -2.13
CA CYS A 82 5.81 -5.62 -0.98
C CYS A 82 7.12 -4.93 -1.36
N VAL A 83 7.54 -3.96 -0.56
CA VAL A 83 8.85 -3.30 -0.69
C VAL A 83 9.78 -3.88 0.35
N LEU A 84 10.86 -4.53 -0.09
CA LEU A 84 11.86 -5.12 0.79
C LEU A 84 12.72 -4.03 1.43
N ARG A 85 13.19 -4.28 2.66
CA ARG A 85 14.28 -3.48 3.25
C ARG A 85 15.59 -3.86 2.54
N GLU A 86 16.45 -2.88 2.30
CA GLU A 86 17.71 -3.06 1.57
C GLU A 86 18.56 -4.22 2.12
N ALA A 87 18.61 -4.37 3.45
CA ALA A 87 19.36 -5.43 4.13
C ALA A 87 18.89 -6.86 3.79
N ASN A 88 17.64 -7.02 3.35
CA ASN A 88 17.00 -8.32 3.17
C ASN A 88 16.90 -8.77 1.71
N VAL A 89 17.20 -7.89 0.74
CA VAL A 89 17.08 -8.15 -0.70
C VAL A 89 17.90 -9.37 -1.14
N VAL A 90 19.20 -9.36 -0.83
CA VAL A 90 20.14 -10.42 -1.24
C VAL A 90 19.76 -11.78 -0.64
N PRO A 91 19.55 -11.94 0.68
CA PRO A 91 19.22 -13.25 1.25
C PRO A 91 17.84 -13.79 0.81
N ILE A 92 16.91 -12.96 0.34
CA ILE A 92 15.58 -13.41 -0.09
C ILE A 92 15.53 -13.74 -1.57
N LEU A 93 15.91 -12.77 -2.41
CA LEU A 93 15.69 -12.84 -3.85
C LEU A 93 16.81 -13.60 -4.56
N LYS A 94 18.07 -13.36 -4.17
CA LYS A 94 19.21 -14.07 -4.76
C LYS A 94 19.22 -15.55 -4.35
N ALA A 95 18.88 -15.86 -3.08
CA ALA A 95 18.79 -17.24 -2.61
C ALA A 95 17.72 -18.07 -3.35
N ARG A 96 16.67 -17.40 -3.85
CA ARG A 96 15.62 -18.00 -4.69
C ARG A 96 15.95 -17.97 -6.18
N GLY A 97 17.12 -17.46 -6.57
CA GLY A 97 17.53 -17.33 -7.97
C GLY A 97 16.70 -16.34 -8.78
N LEU A 98 15.97 -15.43 -8.11
CA LEU A 98 15.08 -14.46 -8.78
C LEU A 98 15.82 -13.23 -9.31
N ILE A 99 17.04 -12.99 -8.81
CA ILE A 99 17.94 -11.92 -9.25
C ILE A 99 19.39 -12.42 -9.23
N ASN A 100 20.25 -11.80 -10.04
CA ASN A 100 21.68 -12.07 -10.11
C ASN A 100 22.54 -10.94 -9.51
N ASP A 101 23.85 -11.18 -9.38
CA ASP A 101 24.78 -10.23 -8.77
C ASP A 101 24.92 -8.91 -9.53
N ASN A 102 24.77 -8.93 -10.86
CA ASN A 102 24.83 -7.72 -11.67
C ASN A 102 23.58 -6.86 -11.44
N GLU A 103 22.40 -7.47 -11.35
CA GLU A 103 21.14 -6.78 -11.05
C GLU A 103 21.15 -6.18 -9.65
N VAL A 104 21.63 -6.92 -8.65
CA VAL A 104 21.82 -6.41 -7.27
C VAL A 104 22.74 -5.20 -7.29
N ARG A 105 23.88 -5.28 -7.98
CA ARG A 105 24.86 -4.19 -8.04
C ARG A 105 24.31 -2.96 -8.78
N SER A 106 23.62 -3.15 -9.90
CA SER A 106 23.03 -2.07 -10.68
C SER A 106 21.91 -1.38 -9.91
N CYS A 107 21.08 -2.14 -9.18
CA CYS A 107 19.99 -1.58 -8.42
C CYS A 107 20.50 -0.82 -7.18
N LYS A 108 21.51 -1.34 -6.47
CA LYS A 108 22.03 -0.70 -5.25
C LYS A 108 22.61 0.70 -5.46
N GLN A 109 22.97 1.06 -6.70
CA GLN A 109 23.38 2.42 -7.04
C GLN A 109 22.19 3.36 -6.79
N ASN A 110 22.37 4.35 -5.90
CA ASN A 110 21.37 5.39 -5.54
C ASN A 110 20.32 5.01 -4.47
N MET A 111 20.66 4.15 -3.49
CA MET A 111 19.77 3.83 -2.35
C MET A 111 18.41 3.25 -2.77
N ASN A 112 18.38 2.56 -3.91
CA ASN A 112 17.23 1.81 -4.32
C ASN A 112 17.14 0.52 -3.49
N THR A 113 15.92 0.01 -3.40
CA THR A 113 15.61 -1.32 -2.89
C THR A 113 14.81 -2.10 -3.92
N TRP A 114 14.35 -3.29 -3.56
CA TRP A 114 13.50 -4.11 -4.43
C TRP A 114 12.07 -4.15 -3.92
N ALA A 115 11.13 -4.05 -4.86
CA ALA A 115 9.73 -4.31 -4.63
C ALA A 115 9.28 -5.50 -5.49
N PHE A 116 8.22 -6.17 -5.05
CA PHE A 116 7.61 -7.25 -5.82
C PHE A 116 6.08 -7.24 -5.75
N VAL A 117 5.48 -7.73 -6.84
CA VAL A 117 4.04 -8.00 -6.97
C VAL A 117 3.86 -9.48 -7.28
N GLY A 118 2.89 -10.12 -6.64
CA GLY A 118 2.68 -11.57 -6.73
C GLY A 118 3.59 -12.37 -5.80
N SER A 119 3.31 -13.67 -5.64
CA SER A 119 4.05 -14.53 -4.72
C SER A 119 5.49 -14.75 -5.21
N LEU A 120 6.45 -14.73 -4.28
CA LEU A 120 7.84 -15.11 -4.56
C LEU A 120 7.99 -16.57 -5.00
N ASP A 121 6.98 -17.41 -4.73
CA ASP A 121 6.97 -18.83 -5.06
C ASP A 121 6.38 -19.10 -6.47
N ASP A 122 5.56 -18.18 -7.00
CA ASP A 122 4.81 -18.31 -8.25
C ASP A 122 5.19 -17.21 -9.25
N THR A 123 6.49 -17.05 -9.53
CA THR A 123 7.04 -16.08 -10.50
C THR A 123 6.61 -14.62 -10.24
N PRO A 124 7.20 -13.95 -9.24
CA PRO A 124 6.85 -12.57 -8.92
C PRO A 124 7.31 -11.58 -10.00
N GLN A 125 6.62 -10.46 -10.11
CA GLN A 125 7.13 -9.30 -10.84
C GLN A 125 8.05 -8.50 -9.91
N LEU A 126 9.32 -8.39 -10.28
CA LEU A 126 10.35 -7.71 -9.48
C LEU A 126 10.73 -6.37 -10.10
N SER A 127 10.81 -5.35 -9.25
CA SER A 127 11.16 -3.99 -9.65
C SER A 127 12.20 -3.40 -8.70
N CYS A 128 13.28 -2.84 -9.26
CA CYS A 128 14.18 -1.97 -8.52
C CYS A 128 13.50 -0.61 -8.30
N VAL A 129 13.30 -0.21 -7.05
CA VAL A 129 12.55 1.00 -6.68
C VAL A 129 13.42 1.96 -5.88
N TYR A 130 13.36 3.24 -6.26
CA TYR A 130 14.06 4.31 -5.55
C TYR A 130 13.28 4.74 -4.30
N ARG A 131 13.99 4.89 -3.18
CA ARG A 131 13.44 5.50 -1.97
C ARG A 131 13.76 6.98 -1.97
N SER A 132 12.76 7.84 -2.14
CA SER A 132 12.98 9.27 -1.95
C SER A 132 13.28 9.55 -0.48
N GLN A 133 14.40 10.22 -0.21
CA GLN A 133 14.74 10.64 1.16
C GLN A 133 13.94 11.86 1.58
N ASP A 134 13.56 12.71 0.62
CA ASP A 134 12.85 13.97 0.86
C ASP A 134 11.46 13.75 1.47
N ALA A 135 10.80 12.63 1.13
CA ALA A 135 9.51 12.27 1.72
C ALA A 135 9.58 11.98 3.23
N GLN A 136 10.76 11.67 3.80
CA GLN A 136 10.88 11.49 5.25
C GLN A 136 10.96 12.83 6.00
N ASN A 137 11.43 13.90 5.34
CA ASN A 137 11.64 15.20 5.96
C ASN A 137 10.37 16.07 5.96
N GLU A 138 9.45 15.84 5.01
CA GLU A 138 8.16 16.55 4.91
C GLU A 138 7.17 16.23 6.05
N PHE A 139 7.40 15.16 6.84
CA PHE A 139 6.55 14.80 7.99
C PHE A 139 7.16 15.16 9.35
N LEU A 140 8.37 15.75 9.38
CA LEU A 140 9.09 16.14 10.60
C LEU A 140 9.16 17.66 10.79
N SER A 141 8.54 18.45 9.90
CA SER A 141 8.42 19.92 10.00
C SER A 141 7.08 20.37 10.56
#